data_AF-A0A7R8WVZ8-F1
#
_entry.id   AF-A0A7R8WVZ8-F1
#
_cell.length_a   1.000
_cell.length_b   1.000
_cell.length_c   1.000
_cell.angle_alpha   90.00
_cell.angle_beta   90.00
_cell.angle_gamma   90.00
#
_symmetry.space_group_name_H-M   'P 1'
#
loop_
_entity.id
_entity.type
_entity.pdbx_description
1 polymer ?
#
loop_
_entity_poly.entity_id
_entity_poly.type
_entity_poly.pdbx_seq_one_letter_code
_entity_poly.pdbx_strand_id
1 'polypeptide(L)'
;MARLKEFYKDEVVAKLQEQFGYDNPMRIPRLEKITLNMGIGEAVNDKKIVQNATADMAKIAGQKPIVCLSKKSVAGFKIRDGWPVGCKVTLRSDR
;
A
#
# COMPACT_ATOMS: atom_id res chain seq x y z
N MET A 1 14.58 -15.30 -9.36
CA MET A 1 14.07 -13.96 -8.97
C MET A 1 12.70 -14.17 -8.32
N ALA A 2 11.97 -13.11 -7.92
CA ALA A 2 10.60 -13.30 -7.45
C ALA A 2 9.70 -13.82 -8.59
N ARG A 3 8.95 -14.90 -8.35
CA ARG A 3 8.10 -15.60 -9.35
C ARG A 3 7.26 -14.65 -10.23
N LEU A 4 6.61 -13.65 -9.61
CA LEU A 4 5.76 -12.70 -10.32
C LEU A 4 6.54 -11.72 -11.21
N LYS A 5 7.80 -11.43 -10.88
CA LYS A 5 8.68 -10.56 -11.67
C LYS A 5 9.12 -11.24 -12.96
N GLU A 6 9.38 -12.54 -12.91
CA GLU A 6 9.71 -13.37 -14.08
C GLU A 6 8.47 -13.51 -14.97
N PHE A 7 7.33 -13.89 -14.39
CA PHE A 7 6.06 -13.93 -15.12
C PHE A 7 5.71 -12.61 -15.83
N TYR A 8 5.93 -11.47 -15.17
CA TYR A 8 5.70 -10.17 -15.79
C TYR A 8 6.61 -9.94 -17.00
N LYS A 9 7.92 -10.22 -16.87
CA LYS A 9 8.89 -10.00 -17.95
C LYS A 9 8.71 -10.93 -19.13
N ASP A 10 8.42 -12.20 -18.87
CA ASP A 10 8.47 -13.24 -19.88
C ASP A 10 7.12 -13.38 -20.60
N GLU A 11 6.01 -13.28 -19.86
CA GLU A 11 4.67 -13.47 -20.44
C GLU A 11 3.89 -12.17 -20.61
N VAL A 12 3.82 -11.34 -19.56
CA VAL A 12 2.90 -10.18 -19.56
C VAL A 12 3.37 -9.10 -20.53
N VAL A 13 4.68 -8.83 -20.57
CA VAL A 13 5.29 -7.86 -21.49
C VAL A 13 5.01 -8.24 -22.94
N ALA A 14 5.21 -9.51 -23.33
CA ALA A 14 4.95 -9.98 -24.69
C ALA A 14 3.46 -9.86 -25.07
N LYS A 15 2.55 -10.27 -24.18
CA LYS A 15 1.10 -10.17 -24.41
C LYS A 15 0.63 -8.72 -24.55
N LEU A 16 1.15 -7.80 -23.72
CA LEU A 16 0.82 -6.38 -23.80
C LEU A 16 1.39 -5.71 -25.05
N GLN A 17 2.59 -6.13 -25.46
CA GLN A 17 3.24 -5.65 -26.68
C GLN A 17 2.43 -6.03 -27.92
N GLU A 18 1.97 -7.28 -28.01
CA GLU A 18 1.16 -7.78 -29.12
C GLU A 18 -0.24 -7.13 -29.14
N GLN A 19 -0.89 -7.03 -27.98
CA GLN A 19 -2.26 -6.52 -27.88
C GLN A 19 -2.36 -5.02 -28.17
N PHE A 20 -1.37 -4.23 -27.75
CA PHE A 20 -1.42 -2.76 -27.81
C PHE A 20 -0.41 -2.14 -28.79
N GLY A 21 0.47 -2.94 -29.40
CA GLY A 21 1.38 -2.49 -30.47
C GLY A 21 2.38 -1.42 -30.02
N TYR A 22 2.95 -1.51 -28.82
CA TYR A 22 3.85 -0.48 -28.29
C TYR A 22 5.19 -0.42 -29.03
N ASP A 23 5.52 0.63 -29.79
CA ASP A 23 6.82 0.69 -30.51
C ASP A 23 8.07 0.66 -29.61
N ASN A 24 7.92 1.01 -28.33
CA ASN A 24 9.01 1.08 -27.36
C ASN A 24 8.66 0.24 -26.12
N PRO A 25 9.50 -0.75 -25.75
CA PRO A 25 9.30 -1.58 -24.56
C PRO A 25 9.13 -0.78 -23.26
N MET A 26 9.70 0.42 -23.16
CA MET A 26 9.59 1.29 -21.99
C MET A 26 8.18 1.91 -21.82
N ARG A 27 7.31 1.82 -22.84
CA ARG A 27 5.91 2.26 -22.77
C ARG A 27 5.01 1.24 -22.08
N ILE A 28 5.49 0.01 -21.90
CA ILE A 28 4.69 -1.08 -21.33
C ILE A 28 4.42 -0.76 -19.85
N PRO A 29 3.14 -0.78 -19.40
CA PRO A 29 2.78 -0.46 -18.03
C PRO A 29 3.46 -1.40 -17.03
N ARG A 30 4.01 -0.82 -15.95
CA ARG A 30 4.70 -1.56 -14.87
C ARG A 30 4.06 -1.29 -13.52
N LEU A 31 4.16 -2.27 -12.62
CA LEU A 31 3.77 -2.10 -11.22
C LEU A 31 4.82 -1.23 -10.50
N GLU A 32 4.46 0.02 -10.19
CA GLU A 32 5.38 0.95 -9.51
C GLU A 32 5.43 0.68 -7.99
N LYS A 33 4.25 0.55 -7.36
CA LYS A 33 4.11 0.36 -5.92
C LYS A 33 2.73 -0.22 -5.57
N ILE A 34 2.67 -0.97 -4.48
CA ILE A 34 1.42 -1.39 -3.84
C ILE A 34 1.35 -0.71 -2.47
N THR A 35 0.25 -0.03 -2.17
CA THR A 35 0.05 0.55 -0.83
C THR A 35 -1.06 -0.21 -0.12
N LEU A 36 -0.72 -0.84 0.99
CA LEU A 36 -1.69 -1.46 1.89
C LEU A 36 -2.05 -0.41 2.94
N ASN A 37 -3.34 -0.19 3.14
CA ASN A 37 -3.86 0.80 4.07
C ASN A 37 -4.93 0.16 4.95
N MET A 38 -4.87 0.44 6.24
CA MET A 38 -5.86 0.00 7.22
C MET A 38 -6.36 1.24 7.96
N GLY A 39 -7.62 1.57 7.73
CA GLY A 39 -8.33 2.59 8.49
C GLY A 39 -8.78 2.03 9.82
N ILE A 40 -8.47 2.71 10.92
CA ILE A 40 -8.82 2.28 12.27
C ILE A 40 -9.64 3.40 12.90
N GLY A 41 -10.94 3.44 12.60
CA GLY A 41 -11.84 4.48 13.10
C GLY A 41 -11.95 4.52 14.62
N GLU A 42 -11.76 3.37 15.28
CA GLU A 42 -11.81 3.23 16.73
C GLU A 42 -10.51 3.63 17.45
N ALA A 43 -9.45 3.94 16.69
CA ALA A 43 -8.15 4.40 17.21
C ALA A 43 -8.25 5.67 18.07
N VAL A 44 -9.32 6.44 17.85
CA VAL A 44 -9.71 7.66 18.58
C VAL A 44 -9.88 7.35 20.09
N ASN A 45 -10.39 6.15 20.42
CA ASN A 45 -10.73 5.78 21.79
C ASN A 45 -9.63 4.94 22.47
N ASP A 46 -8.90 4.10 21.72
CA ASP A 46 -7.85 3.25 22.28
C ASP A 46 -6.59 3.20 21.40
N LYS A 47 -5.48 3.71 21.97
CA LYS A 47 -4.16 3.71 21.34
C LYS A 47 -3.58 2.30 21.16
N LYS A 48 -4.01 1.31 21.96
CA LYS A 48 -3.53 -0.08 21.83
C LYS A 48 -3.99 -0.74 20.54
N ILE A 49 -5.17 -0.38 20.03
CA ILE A 49 -5.69 -0.91 18.76
C ILE A 49 -4.77 -0.50 17.60
N VAL A 50 -4.28 0.74 17.62
CA VAL A 50 -3.31 1.23 16.62
C VAL A 50 -2.01 0.43 16.67
N GLN A 51 -1.51 0.12 17.88
CA GLN A 51 -0.30 -0.68 18.06
C GLN A 51 -0.49 -2.10 17.53
N ASN A 52 -1.62 -2.74 17.85
CA ASN A 52 -1.95 -4.09 17.38
C ASN A 52 -2.05 -4.13 15.85
N ALA A 53 -2.80 -3.20 15.25
CA ALA A 53 -2.95 -3.12 13.80
C ALA A 53 -1.61 -2.83 13.09
N THR A 54 -0.75 -2.01 13.70
CA THR A 54 0.60 -1.78 13.19
C THR A 54 1.46 -3.05 13.26
N ALA A 55 1.34 -3.83 14.33
CA ALA A 55 2.04 -5.10 14.48
C ALA A 55 1.57 -6.14 13.46
N ASP A 56 0.26 -6.25 13.23
CA ASP A 56 -0.30 -7.20 12.27
C ASP A 56 0.01 -6.81 10.83
N MET A 57 -0.07 -5.53 10.49
CA MET A 57 0.35 -5.07 9.17
C MET A 57 1.87 -5.25 8.95
N ALA A 58 2.68 -5.13 10.00
CA ALA A 58 4.10 -5.44 9.92
C ALA A 58 4.35 -6.93 9.62
N LYS A 59 3.58 -7.84 10.24
CA LYS A 59 3.66 -9.29 9.97
C LYS A 59 3.21 -9.63 8.54
N ILE A 60 2.13 -9.00 8.05
CA ILE A 60 1.60 -9.25 6.71
C ILE A 60 2.55 -8.74 5.63
N ALA A 61 3.00 -7.49 5.76
CA ALA A 61 3.78 -6.83 4.72
C ALA A 61 5.30 -7.04 4.85
N GLY A 62 5.78 -7.59 5.96
CA GLY A 62 7.23 -7.74 6.23
C GLY A 62 7.98 -6.41 6.32
N GLN A 63 7.26 -5.30 6.53
CA GLN A 63 7.80 -3.95 6.60
C GLN A 63 7.06 -3.15 7.67
N LYS A 64 7.80 -2.32 8.41
CA LYS A 64 7.23 -1.46 9.46
C LYS A 64 6.25 -0.44 8.84
N PRO A 65 4.96 -0.47 9.21
CA PRO A 65 3.97 0.47 8.71
C PRO A 65 4.18 1.88 9.26
N ILE A 66 3.69 2.87 8.53
CA ILE A 66 3.62 4.27 8.94
C ILE A 66 2.22 4.53 9.51
N VAL A 67 2.15 5.17 10.68
CA VAL A 67 0.88 5.61 11.26
C VAL A 67 0.38 6.85 10.51
N CYS A 68 -0.83 6.77 9.99
CA CYS A 68 -1.50 7.87 9.31
C CYS A 68 -2.17 8.78 10.34
N LEU A 69 -1.80 10.06 10.32
CA LEU A 69 -2.41 11.09 11.13
C LEU A 69 -3.51 11.81 10.35
N SER A 70 -4.53 12.27 11.07
CA SER A 70 -5.54 13.16 10.51
C SER A 70 -4.91 14.49 10.07
N LYS A 71 -5.33 15.00 8.91
CA LYS A 71 -4.93 16.32 8.38
C LYS A 71 -5.85 17.46 8.84
N LYS A 72 -7.06 17.14 9.29
CA LYS A 72 -8.09 18.11 9.67
C LYS A 72 -8.98 17.54 10.77
N SER A 73 -9.47 18.39 11.65
CA SER A 73 -10.50 18.01 12.61
C SER A 73 -11.85 17.79 11.91
N VAL A 74 -12.54 16.69 12.21
CA VAL A 74 -13.87 16.38 11.66
C VAL A 74 -14.79 15.98 12.80
N ALA A 75 -15.74 16.85 13.14
CA ALA A 75 -16.64 16.68 14.28
C ALA A 75 -17.53 15.43 14.18
N GLY A 76 -18.01 15.10 12.96
CA GLY A 76 -18.86 13.92 12.74
C GLY A 76 -18.20 12.59 13.10
N PHE A 77 -16.87 12.50 12.95
CA PHE A 77 -16.10 11.33 13.32
C PHE A 77 -15.40 11.47 14.69
N LYS A 78 -15.62 12.59 15.38
CA LYS A 78 -14.95 12.95 16.64
C LYS A 78 -13.41 12.94 16.53
N ILE A 79 -12.87 13.22 15.35
CA ILE A 79 -11.42 13.23 15.07
C ILE A 79 -10.90 14.66 15.18
N ARG A 80 -9.73 14.84 15.82
CA ARG A 80 -8.98 16.09 15.82
C ARG A 80 -7.79 16.02 14.87
N ASP A 81 -7.31 17.17 14.44
CA ASP A 81 -6.08 17.28 13.65
C ASP A 81 -4.89 16.64 14.39
N GLY A 82 -4.04 15.93 13.64
CA GLY A 82 -2.89 15.20 14.18
C GLY A 82 -3.21 13.90 14.93
N TRP A 83 -4.48 13.44 14.98
CA TRP A 83 -4.81 12.17 15.63
C TRP A 83 -4.48 10.96 14.76
N PRO A 84 -4.00 9.84 15.35
CA PRO A 84 -3.76 8.61 14.62
C PRO A 84 -5.09 7.98 14.20
N VAL A 85 -5.26 7.78 12.90
CA VAL A 85 -6.52 7.27 12.29
C VAL A 85 -6.33 5.96 11.53
N GLY A 86 -5.09 5.49 11.39
CA GLY A 86 -4.81 4.24 10.70
C GLY A 86 -3.31 4.00 10.52
N CYS A 87 -2.99 2.96 9.77
CA CYS A 87 -1.63 2.63 9.37
C CYS A 87 -1.58 2.25 7.89
N LYS A 88 -0.46 2.54 7.24
CA LYS A 88 -0.21 2.12 5.86
C LYS A 88 1.22 1.65 5.66
N VAL A 89 1.41 0.83 4.66
CA VAL A 89 2.73 0.42 4.18
C VAL A 89 2.75 0.50 2.66
N THR A 90 3.87 0.98 2.11
CA THR A 90 4.06 1.07 0.66
C THR A 90 5.17 0.12 0.26
N LEU A 91 4.76 -0.94 -0.41
CA LEU A 91 5.55 -2.01 -0.98
C LEU A 91 6.01 -1.61 -2.40
N ARG A 92 7.25 -1.93 -2.73
CA ARG A 92 7.91 -1.57 -3.98
C ARG A 92 8.85 -2.69 -4.41
N SER A 93 8.88 -2.93 -5.72
CA SER A 93 9.80 -3.84 -6.38
C SER A 93 9.69 -5.27 -5.83
N ASP A 94 10.64 -5.71 -5.00
CA ASP A 94 10.74 -7.10 -4.55
C ASP A 94 9.97 -7.35 -3.23
N ARG A 95 9.35 -6.31 -2.67
CA ARG A 95 8.44 -6.38 -1.52
C ARG A 95 7.09 -5.78 -1.88
#